data_AF-A0A931L508-F1
#
_entry.id   AF-A0A931L508-F1
#
_cell.length_a   1.000
_cell.length_b   1.000
_cell.length_c   1.000
_cell.angle_alpha   90.00
_cell.angle_beta   90.00
_cell.angle_gamma   90.00
#
_symmetry.space_group_name_H-M   'P 1'
#
loop_
_entity.id
_entity.type
_entity.pdbx_description
1 polymer ?
#
loop_
_entity_poly.entity_id
_entity_poly.type
_entity_poly.pdbx_seq_one_letter_code
_entity_poly.pdbx_strand_id
1 'polypeptide(L)'
;MLANYNWRRFGLSGLDTNLGVLYQSEREANSANEFQLPGFVRVDLAAGYTFKNDLQVRVNIQNIFDETYYTSAQDRIFGAGQVAVGDRRLFQVTATKRF
;
A
#
# COMPACT_ATOMS: atom_id res chain seq x y z
N MET A 1 0.40 6.88 -7.28
CA MET A 1 0.16 6.37 -8.65
C MET A 1 -0.29 4.92 -8.58
N LEU A 2 -1.24 4.50 -9.43
CA LEU A 2 -1.72 3.12 -9.53
C LEU A 2 -1.65 2.67 -11.00
N ALA A 3 -1.18 1.46 -11.26
CA ALA A 3 -1.11 0.84 -12.57
C ALA A 3 -1.77 -0.55 -12.52
N ASN A 4 -2.65 -0.84 -13.48
CA ASN A 4 -3.36 -2.12 -13.56
C ASN A 4 -3.10 -2.75 -14.93
N TYR A 5 -2.87 -4.06 -14.96
CA TYR A 5 -2.57 -4.78 -16.18
C TYR A 5 -3.34 -6.10 -16.26
N ASN A 6 -3.87 -6.41 -17.45
CA ASN A 6 -4.50 -7.68 -17.77
C ASN A 6 -3.66 -8.43 -18.80
N TRP A 7 -3.52 -9.73 -18.60
CA TRP A 7 -2.58 -10.56 -19.36
C TRP A 7 -3.22 -11.26 -20.56
N ARG A 8 -4.34 -10.72 -21.07
CA ARG A 8 -5.13 -11.31 -22.17
C ARG A 8 -4.31 -11.54 -23.44
N ARG A 9 -3.37 -10.63 -23.74
CA ARG A 9 -2.48 -10.75 -24.91
C ARG A 9 -1.55 -11.97 -24.87
N PHE A 10 -1.33 -12.54 -23.68
CA PHE A 10 -0.51 -13.72 -23.46
C PHE A 10 -1.35 -14.99 -23.21
N GLY A 11 -2.66 -14.94 -23.48
CA GLY A 11 -3.58 -16.07 -23.25
C GLY A 11 -3.99 -16.27 -21.79
N LEU A 12 -3.51 -15.43 -20.86
CA LEU A 12 -3.84 -15.49 -19.44
C LEU A 12 -5.03 -14.57 -19.12
N SER A 13 -6.19 -14.85 -19.71
CA SER A 13 -7.38 -13.98 -19.61
C SER A 13 -7.95 -13.84 -18.18
N GLY A 14 -7.67 -14.81 -17.31
CA GLY A 14 -8.07 -14.79 -15.90
C GLY A 14 -7.11 -14.04 -14.98
N LEU A 15 -5.90 -13.69 -15.44
CA LEU A 15 -4.87 -13.04 -14.61
C LEU A 15 -4.99 -11.50 -14.66
N ASP A 16 -5.04 -10.89 -13.48
CA ASP A 16 -4.92 -9.45 -13.25
C ASP A 16 -3.75 -9.14 -12.31
N THR A 17 -3.05 -8.04 -12.57
CA THR A 17 -1.97 -7.56 -11.70
C THR A 17 -2.07 -6.06 -11.52
N ASN A 18 -1.89 -5.58 -10.30
CA ASN A 18 -1.94 -4.17 -9.95
C ASN A 18 -0.67 -3.77 -9.21
N LEU A 19 -0.11 -2.62 -9.55
CA LEU A 19 1.06 -2.02 -8.92
C LEU A 19 0.68 -0.64 -8.40
N GLY A 20 1.00 -0.36 -7.16
CA GLY A 20 0.79 0.94 -6.52
C GLY A 20 2.11 1.54 -6.05
N VAL A 21 2.26 2.84 -6.24
CA VAL A 21 3.38 3.62 -5.69
C VAL A 21 2.82 4.83 -4.95
N LEU A 22 3.14 4.97 -3.68
CA LEU A 22 2.80 6.11 -2.85
C LEU A 22 4.09 6.86 -2.51
N TYR A 23 4.14 8.14 -2.87
CA TYR A 23 5.26 9.02 -2.57
C TYR A 23 4.74 10.17 -1.73
N GLN A 24 5.46 10.46 -0.66
CA GLN A 24 5.21 11.61 0.20
C GLN A 24 6.54 12.32 0.41
N SER A 25 6.59 13.61 0.09
CA SER A 25 7.76 14.43 0.39
C SER A 25 7.91 14.63 1.89
N GLU A 26 9.10 15.07 2.29
CA GLU A 26 9.35 15.60 3.62
C GLU A 26 8.30 16.66 3.99
N ARG A 27 7.91 16.66 5.26
CA ARG A 27 6.95 17.62 5.80
C ARG A 27 7.29 17.97 7.24
N GLU A 28 6.96 19.20 7.62
CA GLU A 28 7.03 19.63 9.00
C GLU A 28 6.01 18.86 9.85
N ALA A 29 6.44 18.44 11.02
CA ALA A 29 5.65 17.58 11.89
C ALA A 29 4.76 18.35 12.87
N ASN A 30 5.08 19.62 13.10
CA ASN A 30 4.38 20.51 14.03
C ASN A 30 4.27 21.95 13.48
N SER A 31 3.38 22.74 14.05
CA SER A 31 3.15 24.14 13.62
C SER A 31 4.31 25.08 14.02
N ALA A 32 5.16 24.61 14.94
CA ALA A 32 6.36 25.27 15.40
C ALA A 32 7.60 24.99 14.52
N ASN A 33 7.51 24.09 13.52
CA ASN A 33 8.60 23.66 12.64
C ASN A 33 9.86 23.17 13.39
N GLU A 34 9.68 22.50 14.53
CA GLU A 34 10.80 22.04 15.37
C GLU A 34 11.36 20.67 14.93
N PHE A 35 10.60 19.89 14.15
CA PHE A 35 11.06 18.63 13.59
C PHE A 35 10.37 18.27 12.27
N GLN A 36 11.13 17.65 11.36
CA GLN A 36 10.66 17.21 10.04
C GLN A 36 10.44 15.70 10.03
N LEU A 37 9.35 15.27 9.40
CA LEU A 37 9.13 13.87 9.04
C LEU A 37 9.82 13.60 7.70
N PRO A 38 10.69 12.56 7.61
CA PRO A 38 11.33 12.20 6.36
C PRO A 38 10.28 11.80 5.32
N GLY A 39 10.54 12.17 4.07
CA GLY A 39 9.76 11.70 2.93
C GLY A 39 9.94 10.18 2.76
N PHE A 40 8.98 9.55 2.09
CA PHE A 40 9.02 8.10 1.85
C PHE A 40 8.41 7.72 0.50
N VAL A 41 8.82 6.56 0.01
CA VAL A 41 8.20 5.88 -1.13
C VAL A 41 7.76 4.49 -0.67
N ARG A 42 6.46 4.21 -0.79
CA ARG A 42 5.89 2.88 -0.56
C ARG A 42 5.44 2.28 -1.88
N VAL A 43 5.76 1.00 -2.08
CA VAL A 43 5.34 0.24 -3.27
C VAL A 43 4.49 -0.95 -2.84
N ASP A 44 3.35 -1.11 -3.51
CA ASP A 44 2.36 -2.16 -3.27
C ASP A 44 2.16 -2.98 -4.54
N LEU A 45 1.95 -4.28 -4.39
CA LEU A 45 1.72 -5.20 -5.49
C LEU A 45 0.51 -6.09 -5.20
N ALA A 46 -0.33 -6.31 -6.20
CA ALA A 46 -1.41 -7.27 -6.15
C ALA A 46 -1.43 -8.13 -7.43
N ALA A 47 -1.80 -9.39 -7.27
CA ALA A 47 -2.05 -10.30 -8.38
C ALA A 47 -3.30 -11.14 -8.07
N GLY A 48 -4.20 -11.25 -9.05
CA GLY A 48 -5.44 -12.02 -8.96
C GLY A 48 -5.60 -12.96 -10.13
N TYR A 49 -6.17 -14.13 -9.90
CA TYR A 49 -6.55 -15.07 -10.95
C TYR A 49 -8.01 -15.50 -10.78
N THR A 50 -8.78 -15.36 -11.86
CA THR A 50 -10.16 -15.86 -11.96
C THR A 50 -10.18 -17.14 -12.78
N PHE A 51 -10.56 -18.23 -12.13
CA PHE A 51 -10.76 -19.53 -12.75
C PHE A 51 -12.11 -19.58 -13.49
N LYS A 52 -12.25 -20.51 -14.44
CA LYS A 52 -13.48 -20.69 -15.23
C LYS A 52 -14.72 -21.07 -14.41
N ASN A 53 -14.52 -21.58 -13.21
CA ASN A 53 -15.59 -21.92 -12.29
C ASN A 53 -15.97 -20.73 -11.39
N ASP A 54 -15.64 -19.49 -11.75
CA ASP A 54 -15.93 -18.29 -10.94
C ASP A 54 -15.30 -18.29 -9.53
N LEU A 55 -14.24 -19.09 -9.35
CA LEU A 55 -13.33 -18.94 -8.22
C LEU A 55 -12.32 -17.84 -8.54
N GLN A 56 -12.16 -16.88 -7.65
CA GLN A 56 -11.14 -15.85 -7.73
C GLN A 56 -10.19 -15.99 -6.55
N VAL A 57 -8.88 -16.02 -6.82
CA VAL A 57 -7.84 -15.98 -5.80
C VAL A 57 -7.01 -14.73 -6.02
N ARG A 58 -6.75 -13.97 -4.96
CA ARG A 58 -5.94 -12.75 -5.01
C ARG A 58 -4.92 -12.73 -3.89
N VAL A 59 -3.73 -12.28 -4.22
CA VAL A 59 -2.64 -11.98 -3.29
C VAL A 59 -2.35 -10.50 -3.38
N ASN A 60 -2.23 -9.85 -2.22
CA ASN A 60 -1.81 -8.46 -2.10
C ASN A 60 -0.63 -8.40 -1.13
N ILE A 61 0.41 -7.66 -1.53
CA ILE A 61 1.58 -7.37 -0.71
C ILE A 61 1.68 -5.86 -0.65
N GLN A 62 1.45 -5.32 0.53
CA GLN A 62 1.60 -3.91 0.81
C GLN A 62 2.99 -3.66 1.38
N ASN A 63 3.60 -2.54 1.00
CA ASN A 63 4.94 -2.15 1.42
C ASN A 63 5.98 -3.24 1.14
N ILE A 64 6.15 -3.60 -0.14
CA ILE A 64 6.98 -4.75 -0.55
C ILE A 64 8.45 -4.62 -0.09
N PHE A 65 8.94 -3.39 0.08
CA PHE A 65 10.29 -3.06 0.52
C PHE A 65 10.43 -2.90 2.04
N ASP A 66 9.34 -3.07 2.80
CA ASP A 66 9.31 -2.88 4.27
C ASP A 66 9.82 -1.50 4.72
N GLU A 67 9.46 -0.47 3.96
CA GLU A 67 9.80 0.93 4.25
C GLU A 67 9.16 1.37 5.57
N THR A 68 9.95 1.96 6.46
CA THR A 68 9.40 2.56 7.68
C THR A 68 8.98 3.99 7.36
N TYR A 69 7.68 4.27 7.44
CA TYR A 69 7.13 5.58 7.12
C TYR A 69 6.24 6.11 8.25
N TYR A 70 5.96 7.42 8.25
CA TYR A 70 5.18 8.08 9.30
C TYR A 70 3.90 8.67 8.71
N THR A 71 2.74 8.20 9.19
CA THR A 71 1.42 8.53 8.65
C THR A 71 0.89 9.84 9.18
N SER A 72 1.23 10.22 10.42
CA SER A 72 0.93 11.54 10.98
C SER A 72 1.89 11.90 12.12
N ALA A 73 2.07 13.20 12.33
CA ALA A 73 2.52 13.76 13.59
C ALA A 73 1.40 14.68 14.08
N GLN A 74 0.93 14.46 15.30
CA GLN A 74 -0.10 15.28 15.92
C GLN A 74 0.53 16.10 17.04
N ASP A 75 0.52 17.42 16.87
CA ASP A 75 0.83 18.38 17.93
C ASP A 75 -0.20 18.26 19.06
N ARG A 76 0.28 18.18 20.31
CA ARG A 76 -0.56 18.40 21.50
C ARG A 76 -0.09 19.68 22.19
N ILE A 77 -1.02 20.60 22.39
CA ILE A 77 -0.80 21.93 22.98
C ILE A 77 -0.18 21.86 24.41
N PHE A 78 -0.24 20.72 25.10
CA PHE A 78 0.29 20.54 26.46
C PHE A 78 0.97 19.17 26.72
N GLY A 79 1.62 18.54 25.73
CA GLY A 79 2.31 17.26 25.97
C GLY A 79 3.10 16.74 24.77
N ALA A 80 3.83 15.62 24.96
CA ALA A 80 4.62 14.98 23.91
C ALA A 80 3.75 14.66 22.68
N GLY A 81 4.14 15.20 21.52
CA GLY A 81 3.47 14.94 20.24
C GLY A 81 3.44 13.44 19.93
N GLN A 82 2.35 12.97 19.32
CA GLN A 82 2.24 11.58 18.90
C GLN A 82 2.62 11.46 17.43
N VAL A 83 3.58 10.59 17.13
CA VAL A 83 3.94 10.21 15.76
C VAL A 83 3.33 8.84 15.48
N ALA A 84 2.44 8.78 14.48
CA ALA A 84 1.90 7.51 13.99
C ALA A 84 2.86 6.91 12.96
N VAL A 85 3.31 5.70 13.22
CA VAL A 85 4.12 4.92 12.29
C VAL A 85 3.17 4.17 11.36
N GLY A 86 3.52 4.14 10.08
CA GLY A 86 2.82 3.37 9.06
C GLY A 86 2.98 1.86 9.27
N ASP A 87 2.12 1.10 8.59
CA ASP A 87 2.15 -0.35 8.68
C ASP A 87 3.44 -0.93 8.09
N ARG A 88 3.97 -1.95 8.76
CA ARG A 88 5.04 -2.80 8.22
C ARG A 88 4.52 -3.58 7.01
N ARG A 89 5.39 -4.29 6.30
CA ARG A 89 4.97 -5.14 5.17
C ARG A 89 3.81 -6.08 5.54
N LEU A 90 2.72 -5.98 4.77
CA LEU A 90 1.50 -6.75 5.01
C LEU A 90 1.19 -7.67 3.83
N PHE A 91 0.94 -8.94 4.12
CA PHE A 91 0.54 -9.96 3.16
C PHE A 91 -0.94 -10.28 3.35
N GLN A 92 -1.71 -10.25 2.27
CA GLN A 92 -3.13 -10.58 2.29
C GLN A 92 -3.44 -11.55 1.16
N VAL A 93 -4.16 -12.61 1.49
CA VAL A 93 -4.68 -13.58 0.53
C VAL A 93 -6.18 -13.64 0.65
N THR A 94 -6.88 -13.61 -0.47
CA THR A 94 -8.34 -13.66 -0.53
C THR A 94 -8.77 -14.67 -1.57
N ALA A 95 -9.72 -15.52 -1.21
CA ALA A 95 -10.38 -16.43 -2.14
C ALA A 95 -11.89 -16.18 -2.10
N THR A 96 -12.49 -15.99 -3.27
CA THR A 96 -13.91 -15.68 -3.43
C THR A 96 -14.51 -16.60 -4.47
N LYS A 97 -15.61 -17.29 -4.14
CA LYS A 97 -16.38 -18.12 -5.07
C LYS A 97 -17.76 -17.49 -5.26
N ARG A 98 -18.17 -17.31 -6.51
CA ARG A 98 -19.55 -16.91 -6.85
C ARG A 98 -20.36 -18.15 -7.25
N PHE A 99 -21.63 -18.19 -6.86
CA PHE A 99 -22.59 -19.27 -7.11
C PHE A 99 -23.74 -18.75 -7.95
#